data_AF-A0A9D4RB14-F1
#
_entry.id   AF-A0A9D4RB14-F1
#
_cell.length_a   1.000
_cell.length_b   1.000
_cell.length_c   1.000
_cell.angle_alpha   90.00
_cell.angle_beta   90.00
_cell.angle_gamma   90.00
#
_symmetry.space_group_name_H-M   'P 1'
#
loop_
_entity.id
_entity.type
_entity.pdbx_description
1 polymer ?
#
loop_
_entity_poly.entity_id
_entity_poly.type
_entity_poly.pdbx_seq_one_letter_code
_entity_poly.pdbx_strand_id
1 'polypeptide(L)'
;MPDLIKITMLNVIPFSPGLFVVDGRYVHEGPPTPAHQLQPRDEPQATTPYYRLFNSYRVPGYLKDKLVTKETSRNDADSHHIIVACKNQFFVLDLLLNYQRLSEDDVFTQLERICDMADEGAETCQPVGVLTTSDRSTWAGARAEMMTDMTNRESLSALETCMFVLCLDKSIPISFNHQRSVDETSMNLRDDVSLSTQMLHGQGSKINSCNRWFDKTMQFIISRDGACGLNYEHSPAEGIAIVQLIEHLLTYMQEVHEKKLRRMQSLCELPRPVQLEWNLSSNVENVIAAATDSIDRCIHDLDLYVLRFDHFGREFPKQYNMSPDAFIQLALQLTYFKIHGRLVSTYESASTRRFRLGRVDNIRANSPAALEWVQAMVAKNEASNCVLTLK
;
A
#
# COMPACT_ATOMS: atom_id res chain seq x y z
N MET A 1 -30.74 0.45 2.11
CA MET A 1 -29.55 1.32 2.11
C MET A 1 -28.37 0.38 2.00
N PRO A 2 -27.66 0.29 0.87
CA PRO A 2 -26.48 -0.54 0.82
C PRO A 2 -25.34 0.18 1.56
N ASP A 3 -24.65 -0.59 2.37
CA ASP A 3 -23.56 -0.19 3.24
C ASP A 3 -22.44 0.49 2.43
N LEU A 4 -22.18 1.75 2.76
CA LEU A 4 -21.04 2.51 2.25
C LEU A 4 -19.76 1.84 2.81
N ILE A 5 -19.10 1.02 2.00
CA ILE A 5 -17.79 0.45 2.33
C ILE A 5 -16.82 1.63 2.47
N LYS A 6 -16.49 1.99 3.71
CA LYS A 6 -15.38 2.91 4.01
C LYS A 6 -14.08 2.19 3.65
N ILE A 7 -13.60 2.41 2.43
CA ILE A 7 -12.21 2.10 2.06
C ILE A 7 -11.33 3.10 2.79
N THR A 8 -10.74 2.68 3.90
CA THR A 8 -9.68 3.44 4.55
C THR A 8 -8.47 3.44 3.62
N MET A 9 -8.20 4.58 2.96
CA MET A 9 -6.99 4.82 2.16
C MET A 9 -5.72 4.94 3.02
N LEU A 10 -5.50 3.97 3.91
CA LEU A 10 -4.24 3.80 4.61
C LEU A 10 -3.39 2.69 3.99
N ASN A 11 -3.97 1.79 3.17
CA ASN A 11 -3.31 0.57 2.67
C ASN A 11 -2.34 0.80 1.49
N VAL A 12 -2.13 2.03 1.08
CA VAL A 12 -1.43 2.37 -0.16
C VAL A 12 -0.54 3.57 0.05
N ILE A 13 0.74 3.41 -0.29
CA ILE A 13 1.70 4.51 -0.30
C ILE A 13 2.33 4.51 -1.69
N PRO A 14 1.92 5.42 -2.59
CA PRO A 14 2.61 5.60 -3.86
C PRO A 14 3.98 6.23 -3.59
N PHE A 15 5.02 5.69 -4.23
CA PHE A 15 6.31 6.36 -4.35
C PHE A 15 6.31 7.06 -5.70
N SER A 16 6.39 8.37 -5.71
CA SER A 16 6.71 9.08 -6.95
C SER A 16 8.24 9.12 -7.07
N PRO A 17 8.86 8.51 -8.09
CA PRO A 17 10.19 8.88 -8.53
C PRO A 17 10.06 10.17 -9.35
N GLY A 18 9.76 11.25 -8.63
CA GLY A 18 9.49 12.58 -9.17
C GLY A 18 10.37 13.64 -8.52
N LEU A 19 11.65 13.32 -8.27
CA LEU A 19 12.69 14.35 -8.27
C LEU A 19 12.96 14.67 -9.75
N PHE A 20 12.48 15.81 -10.21
CA PHE A 20 12.76 16.33 -11.54
C PHE A 20 14.27 16.38 -11.79
N VAL A 21 14.75 15.68 -12.83
CA VAL A 21 16.02 15.99 -13.48
C VAL A 21 15.70 16.91 -14.65
N VAL A 22 15.90 18.21 -14.44
CA VAL A 22 16.05 19.21 -15.51
C VAL A 22 17.37 19.93 -15.23
N ASP A 23 18.30 19.89 -16.18
CA ASP A 23 19.59 20.61 -16.19
C ASP A 23 20.65 20.28 -15.12
N GLY A 24 20.72 19.03 -14.65
CA GLY A 24 21.93 18.52 -13.98
C GLY A 24 22.38 19.30 -12.74
N ARG A 25 21.46 20.03 -12.10
CA ARG A 25 21.68 20.76 -10.85
C ARG A 25 20.63 20.32 -9.85
N TYR A 26 21.09 19.64 -8.79
CA TYR A 26 20.31 19.44 -7.58
C TYR A 26 20.02 20.82 -6.98
N VAL A 27 18.78 21.31 -7.13
CA VAL A 27 18.33 22.48 -6.35
C VAL A 27 17.97 21.95 -4.97
N HIS A 28 18.96 21.98 -4.09
CA HIS A 28 18.82 21.77 -2.65
C HIS A 28 18.08 23.00 -2.08
N GLU A 29 16.76 22.95 -1.96
CA GLU A 29 16.07 23.87 -1.05
C GLU A 29 16.24 23.36 0.39
N GLY A 30 17.32 23.82 1.00
CA GLY A 30 17.51 23.84 2.46
C GLY A 30 17.99 22.53 3.09
N PRO A 31 18.67 22.61 4.25
CA PRO A 31 18.94 21.45 5.06
C PRO A 31 17.62 20.90 5.61
N PRO A 32 17.46 19.57 5.80
CA PRO A 32 16.32 19.01 6.50
C PRO A 32 16.29 19.67 7.89
N THR A 33 15.28 20.50 8.13
CA THR A 33 15.09 21.11 9.44
C THR A 33 14.84 19.96 10.42
N PRO A 34 15.63 19.83 11.51
CA PRO A 34 15.44 18.73 12.45
C PRO A 34 14.02 18.82 12.99
N ALA A 35 13.23 17.77 12.76
CA ALA A 35 11.93 17.63 13.40
C ALA A 35 12.15 17.40 14.90
N HIS A 36 12.33 18.48 15.67
CA HIS A 36 12.41 18.38 17.12
C HIS A 36 11.51 19.39 17.82
N GLN A 37 10.79 18.85 18.80
CA GLN A 37 10.06 19.49 19.91
C GLN A 37 8.53 19.51 19.84
N LEU A 38 7.92 18.38 19.51
CA LEU A 38 7.17 17.71 20.58
C LEU A 38 8.17 16.72 21.17
N GLN A 39 8.57 16.88 22.43
CA GLN A 39 9.27 15.78 23.10
C GLN A 39 8.37 14.55 22.91
N PRO A 40 8.82 13.47 22.24
CA PRO A 40 8.27 12.19 22.59
C PRO A 40 8.47 12.15 24.11
N ARG A 41 7.41 11.95 24.90
CA ARG A 41 7.69 11.40 26.22
C ARG A 41 8.60 10.21 25.95
N ASP A 42 9.75 10.11 26.63
CA ASP A 42 10.76 9.05 26.51
C ASP A 42 10.19 7.68 26.95
N GLU A 43 8.98 7.38 26.50
CA GLU A 43 8.18 6.23 26.80
C GLU A 43 8.39 5.23 25.65
N PRO A 44 8.86 4.01 25.96
CA PRO A 44 9.08 3.01 24.94
C PRO A 44 7.77 2.67 24.23
N GLN A 45 7.82 2.58 22.91
CA GLN A 45 6.68 2.16 22.08
C GLN A 45 6.77 0.68 21.74
N ALA A 46 5.61 0.03 21.65
CA ALA A 46 5.51 -1.34 21.19
C ALA A 46 6.04 -1.48 19.75
N THR A 47 6.92 -2.45 19.56
CA THR A 47 7.57 -2.81 18.28
C THR A 47 6.94 -4.04 17.62
N THR A 48 5.93 -4.65 18.24
CA THR A 48 5.25 -5.84 17.72
C THR A 48 4.79 -5.73 16.26
N PRO A 49 4.27 -4.57 15.77
CA PRO A 49 3.89 -4.45 14.37
C PRO A 49 5.02 -4.72 13.37
N TYR A 50 6.28 -4.34 13.66
CA TYR A 50 7.39 -4.51 12.72
C TYR A 50 7.75 -5.98 12.49
N TYR A 51 7.70 -6.81 13.52
CA TYR A 51 7.97 -8.26 13.42
C TYR A 51 6.93 -9.01 12.58
N ARG A 52 5.78 -8.38 12.29
CA ARG A 52 4.68 -8.98 11.53
C ARG A 52 4.73 -8.66 10.05
N LEU A 53 5.49 -7.64 9.61
CA LEU A 53 5.41 -7.12 8.24
C LEU A 53 5.75 -8.19 7.18
N PHE A 54 6.82 -8.95 7.40
CA PHE A 54 7.31 -9.95 6.43
C PHE A 54 6.93 -11.39 6.77
N ASN A 55 6.35 -11.63 7.95
CA ASN A 55 6.08 -12.99 8.47
C ASN A 55 4.59 -13.28 8.66
N SER A 56 3.73 -12.40 8.16
CA SER A 56 2.28 -12.53 8.30
C SER A 56 1.58 -12.80 6.98
N TYR A 57 0.46 -13.50 7.09
CA TYR A 57 -0.45 -13.80 5.99
C TYR A 57 -1.89 -13.85 6.51
N ARG A 58 -2.84 -13.32 5.74
CA ARG A 58 -4.27 -13.37 6.07
C ARG A 58 -4.93 -14.55 5.38
N VAL A 59 -5.26 -15.58 6.13
CA VAL A 59 -5.99 -16.75 5.62
C VAL A 59 -7.49 -16.46 5.60
N PRO A 60 -8.18 -16.60 4.46
CA PRO A 60 -9.63 -16.39 4.39
C PRO A 60 -10.37 -17.48 5.16
N GLY A 61 -11.49 -17.12 5.80
CA GLY A 61 -12.36 -18.08 6.48
C GLY A 61 -13.83 -17.77 6.26
N TYR A 62 -14.68 -18.81 6.22
CA TYR A 62 -16.10 -18.67 5.90
C TYR A 62 -16.85 -17.65 6.77
N LEU A 63 -16.58 -17.64 8.08
CA LEU A 63 -17.17 -16.71 9.04
C LEU A 63 -16.20 -15.62 9.48
N LYS A 64 -14.92 -15.95 9.56
CA LYS A 64 -13.88 -15.07 10.09
C LYS A 64 -12.51 -15.49 9.53
N ASP A 65 -11.78 -14.50 9.04
CA ASP A 65 -10.41 -14.67 8.59
C ASP A 65 -9.44 -14.89 9.76
N LYS A 66 -8.30 -15.52 9.48
CA LYS A 66 -7.23 -15.75 10.43
C LYS A 66 -5.96 -15.03 9.99
N LEU A 67 -5.44 -14.15 10.84
CA LEU A 67 -4.08 -13.66 10.70
C LEU A 67 -3.11 -14.72 11.22
N VAL A 68 -2.30 -15.27 10.33
CA VAL A 68 -1.22 -16.20 10.67
C VAL A 68 0.09 -15.41 10.66
N THR A 69 0.84 -15.44 11.76
CA THR A 69 2.19 -14.88 11.85
C THR A 69 3.11 -16.01 12.27
N LYS A 70 4.16 -16.28 11.48
CA LYS A 70 5.20 -17.23 11.89
C LYS A 70 6.06 -16.59 12.98
N GLU A 71 6.31 -17.33 14.06
CA GLU A 71 7.30 -16.91 15.04
C GLU A 71 8.69 -17.06 14.41
N THR A 72 9.45 -15.98 14.33
CA THR A 72 10.86 -16.02 13.93
C THR A 72 11.65 -16.64 15.07
N SER A 73 11.71 -17.98 15.12
CA SER A 73 12.68 -18.67 15.97
C SER A 73 14.05 -18.55 15.29
N ARG A 74 15.12 -18.29 16.05
CA ARG A 74 16.49 -18.14 15.48
C ARG A 74 17.02 -19.41 14.78
N ASN A 75 16.28 -20.52 14.84
CA ASN A 75 16.73 -21.85 14.43
C ASN A 75 15.85 -22.49 13.35
N ASP A 76 14.72 -21.89 12.97
CA ASP A 76 13.93 -22.40 11.85
C ASP A 76 14.52 -21.96 10.52
N ALA A 77 14.45 -22.85 9.53
CA ALA A 77 14.67 -22.50 8.14
C ALA A 77 13.59 -21.51 7.72
N ASP A 78 13.81 -20.23 8.02
CA ASP A 78 12.97 -19.13 7.59
C ASP A 78 12.76 -19.25 6.08
N SER A 79 11.55 -18.96 5.60
CA SER A 79 11.33 -18.83 4.17
C SER A 79 12.19 -17.67 3.67
N HIS A 80 13.12 -18.01 2.78
CA HIS A 80 14.11 -17.10 2.22
C HIS A 80 13.74 -16.66 0.80
N HIS A 81 12.49 -16.89 0.41
CA HIS A 81 11.98 -16.61 -0.92
C HIS A 81 10.97 -15.48 -0.91
N ILE A 82 10.88 -14.83 -2.07
CA ILE A 82 9.79 -13.91 -2.41
C ILE A 82 8.95 -14.56 -3.50
N ILE A 83 7.73 -14.04 -3.68
CA ILE A 83 6.96 -14.32 -4.88
C ILE A 83 7.02 -13.11 -5.80
N VAL A 84 7.36 -13.33 -7.07
CA VAL A 84 7.28 -12.30 -8.11
C VAL A 84 6.00 -12.52 -8.91
N ALA A 85 5.12 -11.52 -8.93
CA ALA A 85 3.94 -11.50 -9.77
C ALA A 85 4.24 -10.73 -11.06
N CYS A 86 4.18 -11.40 -12.21
CA CYS A 86 4.41 -10.80 -13.52
C CYS A 86 3.39 -11.33 -14.52
N LYS A 87 2.67 -10.43 -15.20
CA LYS A 87 1.62 -10.78 -16.17
C LYS A 87 0.62 -11.82 -15.62
N ASN A 88 0.17 -11.64 -14.37
CA ASN A 88 -0.77 -12.51 -13.65
C ASN A 88 -0.23 -13.92 -13.31
N GLN A 89 1.06 -14.18 -13.56
CA GLN A 89 1.75 -15.40 -13.20
C GLN A 89 2.61 -15.14 -11.96
N PHE A 90 2.81 -16.18 -11.14
CA PHE A 90 3.55 -16.07 -9.89
C PHE A 90 4.77 -16.98 -9.94
N PHE A 91 5.92 -16.47 -9.49
CA PHE A 91 7.19 -17.18 -9.53
C PHE A 91 7.87 -17.13 -8.17
N VAL A 92 8.43 -18.25 -7.74
CA VAL A 92 9.29 -18.34 -6.56
C VAL A 92 10.68 -17.85 -6.93
N LEU A 93 11.17 -16.88 -6.15
CA LEU A 93 12.55 -16.40 -6.23
C LEU A 93 13.21 -16.52 -4.85
N ASP A 94 14.14 -17.45 -4.72
CA ASP A 94 14.99 -17.59 -3.54
C ASP A 94 16.01 -16.45 -3.49
N LEU A 95 16.08 -15.74 -2.36
CA LEU A 95 17.04 -14.65 -2.14
C LEU A 95 18.32 -15.13 -1.43
N LEU A 96 18.34 -16.40 -1.00
CA LEU A 96 19.51 -17.05 -0.44
C LEU A 96 19.86 -18.31 -1.22
N LEU A 97 21.13 -18.40 -1.63
CA LEU A 97 21.72 -19.58 -2.24
C LEU A 97 22.90 -20.03 -1.36
N ASN A 98 22.90 -21.28 -0.91
CA ASN A 98 23.93 -21.84 -0.03
C ASN A 98 24.20 -20.95 1.22
N TYR A 99 23.13 -20.44 1.84
CA TYR A 99 23.17 -19.51 2.99
C TYR A 99 23.83 -18.15 2.73
N GLN A 100 24.10 -17.81 1.46
CA GLN A 100 24.57 -16.49 1.05
C GLN A 100 23.45 -15.73 0.34
N ARG A 101 23.35 -14.42 0.63
CA ARG A 101 22.37 -13.56 -0.04
C ARG A 101 22.80 -13.33 -1.48
N LEU A 102 21.85 -13.38 -2.39
CA LEU A 102 22.08 -12.99 -3.78
C LEU A 102 22.55 -11.53 -3.88
N SER A 103 23.40 -11.27 -4.87
CA SER A 103 23.78 -9.90 -5.22
C SER A 103 22.65 -9.17 -5.95
N GLU A 104 22.76 -7.85 -6.05
CA GLU A 104 21.79 -7.03 -6.78
C GLU A 104 21.70 -7.45 -8.27
N ASP A 105 22.84 -7.79 -8.87
CA ASP A 105 22.90 -8.20 -10.28
C ASP A 105 22.38 -9.65 -10.47
N ASP A 106 22.58 -10.54 -9.48
CA ASP A 106 21.99 -11.87 -9.47
C ASP A 106 20.46 -11.78 -9.41
N VAL A 107 19.92 -10.94 -8.51
CA VAL A 107 18.48 -10.69 -8.41
C VAL A 107 17.95 -10.11 -9.72
N PHE A 108 18.64 -9.13 -10.31
CA PHE A 108 18.25 -8.57 -11.61
C PHE A 108 18.19 -9.63 -12.72
N THR A 109 19.22 -10.47 -12.82
CA THR A 109 19.26 -11.58 -13.81
C THR A 109 18.09 -12.55 -13.61
N GLN A 110 17.72 -12.86 -12.37
CA GLN A 110 16.57 -13.70 -12.07
C GLN A 110 15.24 -13.03 -12.45
N LEU A 111 15.10 -11.72 -12.21
CA LEU A 111 13.93 -10.96 -12.62
C LEU A 111 13.79 -10.88 -14.15
N GLU A 112 14.88 -10.75 -14.90
CA GLU A 112 14.87 -10.85 -16.36
C GLU A 112 14.35 -12.22 -16.83
N ARG A 113 14.87 -13.31 -16.26
CA ARG A 113 14.38 -14.67 -16.54
C ARG A 113 12.88 -14.82 -16.24
N ILE A 114 12.40 -14.23 -15.15
CA ILE A 114 10.97 -14.24 -14.79
C ILE A 114 10.14 -13.49 -15.83
N CYS A 115 10.61 -12.33 -16.30
CA CYS A 115 9.94 -11.59 -17.37
C CYS A 115 9.85 -12.43 -18.65
N ASP A 116 10.96 -13.04 -19.09
CA ASP A 116 10.97 -13.88 -20.29
C ASP A 116 10.02 -15.08 -20.17
N MET A 117 10.04 -15.76 -19.03
CA MET A 117 9.11 -16.86 -18.74
C MET A 117 7.64 -16.42 -18.72
N ALA A 118 7.36 -15.27 -18.14
CA ALA A 118 6.00 -14.71 -18.11
C ALA A 118 5.52 -14.31 -19.52
N ASP A 119 6.43 -13.90 -20.40
CA ASP A 119 6.13 -13.61 -21.80
C ASP A 119 5.77 -14.88 -22.58
N GLU A 120 6.52 -15.97 -22.37
CA GLU A 120 6.23 -17.29 -22.96
C GLU A 120 4.87 -17.86 -22.49
N GLY A 121 4.53 -17.69 -21.20
CA GLY A 121 3.29 -18.20 -20.59
C GLY A 121 2.07 -17.27 -20.69
N ALA A 122 2.16 -16.14 -21.38
CA ALA A 122 1.14 -15.09 -21.33
C ALA A 122 -0.23 -15.53 -21.87
N GLU A 123 -0.27 -16.39 -22.89
CA GLU A 123 -1.52 -16.82 -23.53
C GLU A 123 -2.30 -17.86 -22.71
N THR A 124 -1.60 -18.64 -21.89
CA THR A 124 -2.18 -19.71 -21.06
C THR A 124 -2.39 -19.29 -19.61
N CYS A 125 -2.05 -18.04 -19.26
CA CYS A 125 -2.11 -17.59 -17.88
C CYS A 125 -3.55 -17.56 -17.35
N GLN A 126 -3.74 -18.09 -16.14
CA GLN A 126 -5.00 -18.02 -15.41
C GLN A 126 -4.88 -16.93 -14.33
N PRO A 127 -5.78 -15.94 -14.26
CA PRO A 127 -5.65 -14.79 -13.37
C PRO A 127 -6.04 -15.10 -11.92
N VAL A 128 -5.47 -16.14 -11.33
CA VAL A 128 -5.83 -16.66 -9.99
C VAL A 128 -5.71 -15.62 -8.87
N GLY A 129 -4.83 -14.62 -9.02
CA GLY A 129 -4.66 -13.54 -8.04
C GLY A 129 -5.93 -12.74 -7.78
N VAL A 130 -6.82 -12.64 -8.78
CA VAL A 130 -8.11 -11.93 -8.66
C VAL A 130 -9.04 -12.58 -7.64
N LEU A 131 -8.88 -13.87 -7.34
CA LEU A 131 -9.69 -14.54 -6.31
C LEU A 131 -9.58 -13.83 -4.96
N THR A 132 -8.41 -13.25 -4.66
CA THR A 132 -8.15 -12.51 -3.41
C THR A 132 -8.88 -11.18 -3.30
N THR A 133 -9.50 -10.68 -4.39
CA THR A 133 -10.37 -9.48 -4.38
C THR A 133 -11.83 -9.79 -4.08
N SER A 134 -12.22 -11.07 -4.08
CA SER A 134 -13.60 -11.49 -3.83
C SER A 134 -14.03 -11.19 -2.40
N ASP A 135 -15.34 -11.27 -2.14
CA ASP A 135 -15.81 -11.33 -0.77
C ASP A 135 -15.13 -12.51 -0.02
N ARG A 136 -14.96 -12.33 1.29
CA ARG A 136 -14.09 -13.21 2.09
C ARG A 136 -14.62 -14.64 2.19
N SER A 137 -15.93 -14.83 2.18
CA SER A 137 -16.56 -16.14 2.26
C SER A 137 -16.47 -16.91 0.93
N THR A 138 -16.68 -16.23 -0.19
CA THR A 138 -16.49 -16.78 -1.54
C THR A 138 -15.04 -17.17 -1.77
N TRP A 139 -14.09 -16.29 -1.39
CA TRP A 139 -12.67 -16.61 -1.46
C TRP A 139 -12.31 -17.80 -0.56
N ALA A 140 -12.82 -17.86 0.67
CA ALA A 140 -12.60 -19.01 1.55
C ALA A 140 -13.09 -20.33 0.93
N GLY A 141 -14.24 -20.31 0.23
CA GLY A 141 -14.78 -21.46 -0.49
C GLY A 141 -13.88 -21.92 -1.63
N ALA A 142 -13.54 -21.00 -2.54
CA ALA A 142 -12.67 -21.31 -3.68
C ALA A 142 -11.28 -21.80 -3.22
N ARG A 143 -10.69 -21.15 -2.21
CA ARG A 143 -9.40 -21.57 -1.65
C ARG A 143 -9.48 -22.98 -1.05
N ALA A 144 -10.54 -23.32 -0.33
CA ALA A 144 -10.71 -24.64 0.25
C ALA A 144 -10.80 -25.74 -0.82
N GLU A 145 -11.47 -25.46 -1.94
CA GLU A 145 -11.50 -26.37 -3.08
C GLU A 145 -10.13 -26.50 -3.74
N MET A 146 -9.43 -25.39 -3.99
CA MET A 146 -8.07 -25.42 -4.56
C MET A 146 -7.10 -26.26 -3.71
N MET A 147 -7.21 -26.20 -2.38
CA MET A 147 -6.36 -26.96 -1.45
C MET A 147 -6.53 -28.49 -1.54
N THR A 148 -7.55 -28.99 -2.25
CA THR A 148 -7.75 -30.43 -2.47
C THR A 148 -6.76 -31.00 -3.48
N ASP A 149 -6.26 -30.18 -4.40
CA ASP A 149 -5.21 -30.52 -5.35
C ASP A 149 -3.81 -30.32 -4.77
N MET A 150 -2.87 -31.21 -5.11
CA MET A 150 -1.50 -31.18 -4.56
C MET A 150 -0.70 -29.98 -5.08
N THR A 151 -0.75 -29.71 -6.39
CA THR A 151 -0.03 -28.62 -7.04
C THR A 151 -0.51 -27.27 -6.52
N ASN A 152 -1.83 -27.06 -6.47
CA ASN A 152 -2.42 -25.84 -5.93
C ASN A 152 -2.02 -25.61 -4.47
N ARG A 153 -1.99 -26.66 -3.65
CA ARG A 153 -1.61 -26.57 -2.24
C ARG A 153 -0.14 -26.18 -2.06
N GLU A 154 0.75 -26.68 -2.91
CA GLU A 154 2.16 -26.27 -2.93
C GLU A 154 2.31 -24.80 -3.35
N SER A 155 1.61 -24.37 -4.41
CA SER A 155 1.57 -22.97 -4.86
C SER A 155 1.03 -22.01 -3.79
N LEU A 156 -0.10 -22.36 -3.15
CA LEU A 156 -0.66 -21.58 -2.03
C LEU A 156 0.29 -21.53 -0.83
N SER A 157 0.95 -22.64 -0.51
CA SER A 157 1.96 -22.69 0.57
C SER A 157 3.15 -21.76 0.27
N ALA A 158 3.62 -21.71 -0.98
CA ALA A 158 4.69 -20.80 -1.37
C ALA A 158 4.29 -19.32 -1.20
N LEU A 159 3.05 -18.95 -1.55
CA LEU A 159 2.49 -17.60 -1.35
C LEU A 159 2.29 -17.25 0.14
N GLU A 160 1.86 -18.21 0.95
CA GLU A 160 1.66 -18.01 2.39
C GLU A 160 2.98 -17.77 3.11
N THR A 161 4.00 -18.53 2.72
CA THR A 161 5.27 -18.58 3.43
C THR A 161 6.29 -17.55 2.98
N CYS A 162 6.17 -16.99 1.77
CA CYS A 162 7.13 -16.01 1.23
C CYS A 162 7.30 -14.77 2.13
N MET A 163 8.37 -14.00 1.95
CA MET A 163 8.58 -12.76 2.73
C MET A 163 7.62 -11.64 2.30
N PHE A 164 7.48 -11.43 0.99
CA PHE A 164 6.60 -10.45 0.37
C PHE A 164 6.35 -10.83 -1.08
N VAL A 165 5.39 -10.15 -1.71
CA VAL A 165 5.14 -10.24 -3.15
C VAL A 165 5.75 -9.02 -3.85
N LEU A 166 6.47 -9.23 -4.95
CA LEU A 166 6.95 -8.19 -5.86
C LEU A 166 6.10 -8.22 -7.13
N CYS A 167 5.32 -7.18 -7.38
CA CYS A 167 4.46 -7.04 -8.54
C CYS A 167 5.17 -6.24 -9.63
N LEU A 168 5.50 -6.89 -10.74
CA LEU A 168 6.03 -6.27 -11.95
C LEU A 168 4.86 -5.89 -12.86
N ASP A 169 4.50 -4.61 -12.83
CA ASP A 169 3.30 -4.08 -13.46
C ASP A 169 3.54 -3.59 -14.88
N LYS A 170 2.52 -3.76 -15.72
CA LYS A 170 2.43 -3.07 -17.01
C LYS A 170 2.26 -1.56 -16.77
N SER A 171 2.73 -0.76 -17.71
CA SER A 171 2.52 0.70 -17.72
C SER A 171 1.02 1.02 -17.78
N ILE A 172 0.62 2.10 -17.13
CA ILE A 172 -0.76 2.59 -17.18
C ILE A 172 -0.87 3.69 -18.24
N PRO A 173 -1.83 3.61 -19.17
CA PRO A 173 -2.05 4.68 -20.14
C PRO A 173 -2.50 5.99 -19.47
N ILE A 174 -2.08 7.13 -20.04
CA ILE A 174 -2.47 8.48 -19.57
C ILE A 174 -3.99 8.69 -19.61
N SER A 175 -4.74 7.91 -20.40
CA SER A 175 -6.21 7.93 -20.41
C SER A 175 -6.86 7.56 -19.07
N PHE A 176 -6.10 6.98 -18.13
CA PHE A 176 -6.54 6.70 -16.76
C PHE A 176 -6.33 7.89 -15.80
N ASN A 177 -5.71 8.99 -16.26
CA ASN A 177 -5.64 10.21 -15.46
C ASN A 177 -7.05 10.70 -15.11
N HIS A 178 -7.18 11.31 -13.94
CA HIS A 178 -8.40 11.93 -13.50
C HIS A 178 -8.77 13.09 -14.43
N GLN A 179 -10.07 13.25 -14.69
CA GLN A 179 -10.59 14.25 -15.66
C GLN A 179 -10.19 15.70 -15.34
N ARG A 180 -9.81 15.98 -14.08
CA ARG A 180 -9.37 17.30 -13.63
C ARG A 180 -7.86 17.54 -13.76
N SER A 181 -7.06 16.52 -14.07
CA SER A 181 -5.60 16.61 -14.20
C SER A 181 -5.19 16.97 -15.62
N VAL A 182 -5.63 18.15 -16.07
CA VAL A 182 -5.43 18.62 -17.46
C VAL A 182 -3.96 18.85 -17.76
N ASP A 183 -3.23 19.45 -16.81
CA ASP A 183 -1.84 19.82 -17.00
C ASP A 183 -0.95 18.58 -17.15
N GLU A 184 -1.03 17.63 -16.22
CA GLU A 184 -0.28 16.37 -16.29
C GLU A 184 -0.62 15.60 -17.56
N THR A 185 -1.91 15.53 -17.92
CA THR A 185 -2.37 14.86 -19.14
C THR A 185 -1.77 15.52 -20.40
N SER A 186 -1.73 16.85 -20.46
CA SER A 186 -1.13 17.59 -21.58
C SER A 186 0.38 17.38 -21.71
N MET A 187 1.06 17.16 -20.58
CA MET A 187 2.50 16.86 -20.52
C MET A 187 2.81 15.38 -20.71
N ASN A 188 1.80 14.54 -20.98
CA ASN A 188 1.94 13.09 -21.09
C ASN A 188 2.52 12.46 -19.80
N LEU A 189 2.15 13.03 -18.65
CA LEU A 189 2.54 12.59 -17.32
C LEU A 189 1.34 11.97 -16.61
N ARG A 190 1.63 11.00 -15.74
CA ARG A 190 0.63 10.43 -14.85
C ARG A 190 0.33 11.35 -13.70
N ASP A 191 -0.95 11.47 -13.39
CA ASP A 191 -1.41 12.20 -12.21
C ASP A 191 -1.37 11.34 -10.94
N ASP A 192 -1.49 11.99 -9.78
CA ASP A 192 -1.48 11.29 -8.49
C ASP A 192 -2.67 10.34 -8.29
N VAL A 193 -3.80 10.63 -8.93
CA VAL A 193 -4.99 9.80 -8.83
C VAL A 193 -4.77 8.47 -9.53
N SER A 194 -4.27 8.49 -10.78
CA SER A 194 -3.95 7.27 -11.52
C SER A 194 -2.85 6.48 -10.81
N LEU A 195 -1.83 7.14 -10.24
CA LEU A 195 -0.78 6.52 -9.42
C LEU A 195 -1.39 5.80 -8.21
N SER A 196 -2.20 6.49 -7.42
CA SER A 196 -2.81 5.96 -6.20
C SER A 196 -3.76 4.79 -6.50
N THR A 197 -4.59 4.90 -7.54
CA THR A 197 -5.55 3.84 -7.95
C THR A 197 -4.84 2.57 -8.45
N GLN A 198 -3.71 2.70 -9.17
CA GLN A 198 -2.88 1.53 -9.52
C GLN A 198 -2.34 0.80 -8.28
N MET A 199 -1.83 1.55 -7.30
CA MET A 199 -1.27 0.96 -6.09
C MET A 199 -2.38 0.39 -5.18
N LEU A 200 -3.60 0.95 -5.24
CA LEU A 200 -4.75 0.50 -4.46
C LEU A 200 -5.35 -0.80 -4.98
N HIS A 201 -5.63 -0.86 -6.29
CA HIS A 201 -6.40 -1.97 -6.86
C HIS A 201 -5.88 -2.46 -8.22
N GLY A 202 -4.86 -1.84 -8.80
CA GLY A 202 -4.25 -2.30 -10.07
C GLY A 202 -4.99 -1.87 -11.34
N GLN A 203 -5.88 -0.88 -11.28
CA GLN A 203 -6.58 -0.27 -12.44
C GLN A 203 -7.50 -1.19 -13.27
N GLY A 204 -7.86 -2.37 -12.78
CA GLY A 204 -8.85 -3.24 -13.41
C GLY A 204 -8.28 -4.62 -13.77
N SER A 205 -9.19 -5.56 -13.98
CA SER A 205 -8.91 -6.96 -14.28
C SER A 205 -8.03 -7.15 -15.53
N LYS A 206 -8.25 -6.31 -16.55
CA LYS A 206 -7.51 -6.30 -17.81
C LYS A 206 -6.15 -5.60 -17.73
N ILE A 207 -5.87 -4.91 -16.62
CA ILE A 207 -4.66 -4.12 -16.42
C ILE A 207 -3.71 -4.85 -15.48
N ASN A 208 -3.77 -4.57 -14.17
CA ASN A 208 -2.85 -5.13 -13.17
C ASN A 208 -3.57 -5.66 -11.91
N SER A 209 -4.92 -5.62 -11.82
CA SER A 209 -5.64 -6.11 -10.63
C SER A 209 -5.42 -7.60 -10.38
N CYS A 210 -5.27 -8.39 -11.44
CA CYS A 210 -5.00 -9.82 -11.37
C CYS A 210 -3.52 -10.14 -11.07
N ASN A 211 -2.62 -9.14 -11.14
CA ASN A 211 -1.20 -9.27 -10.87
C ASN A 211 -0.89 -8.98 -9.39
N ARG A 212 -1.73 -9.49 -8.49
CA ARG A 212 -1.75 -9.20 -7.05
C ARG A 212 -2.11 -10.44 -6.25
N TRP A 213 -1.75 -10.42 -4.98
CA TRP A 213 -2.20 -11.37 -3.97
C TRP A 213 -2.54 -10.63 -2.66
N PHE A 214 -3.77 -10.14 -2.55
CA PHE A 214 -4.19 -9.20 -1.49
C PHE A 214 -4.22 -9.78 -0.07
N ASP A 215 -4.11 -11.09 0.07
CA ASP A 215 -3.94 -11.73 1.38
C ASP A 215 -2.51 -11.61 1.93
N LYS A 216 -1.53 -11.29 1.07
CA LYS A 216 -0.15 -11.10 1.51
C LYS A 216 0.02 -9.74 2.17
N THR A 217 0.65 -9.73 3.34
CA THR A 217 0.85 -8.52 4.14
C THR A 217 1.55 -7.41 3.37
N MET A 218 2.59 -7.72 2.58
CA MET A 218 3.39 -6.73 1.85
C MET A 218 3.47 -7.09 0.38
N GLN A 219 3.04 -6.15 -0.47
CA GLN A 219 3.17 -6.23 -1.92
C GLN A 219 3.86 -4.97 -2.44
N PHE A 220 5.12 -5.10 -2.88
CA PHE A 220 5.84 -4.02 -3.53
C PHE A 220 5.48 -4.00 -5.01
N ILE A 221 5.15 -2.83 -5.54
CA ILE A 221 4.68 -2.69 -6.93
C ILE A 221 5.69 -1.82 -7.68
N ILE A 222 6.19 -2.33 -8.80
CA ILE A 222 7.07 -1.62 -9.72
C ILE A 222 6.46 -1.71 -11.11
N SER A 223 6.03 -0.58 -11.64
CA SER A 223 5.45 -0.48 -12.98
C SER A 223 6.52 -0.12 -14.00
N ARG A 224 6.35 -0.62 -15.23
CA ARG A 224 7.26 -0.38 -16.35
C ARG A 224 7.41 1.08 -16.76
N ASP A 225 6.44 1.93 -16.40
CA ASP A 225 6.52 3.39 -16.59
C ASP A 225 7.33 4.12 -15.50
N GLY A 226 7.91 3.37 -14.55
CA GLY A 226 8.70 3.89 -13.43
C GLY A 226 7.87 4.18 -12.18
N ALA A 227 6.53 4.11 -12.23
CA ALA A 227 5.72 4.25 -11.02
C ALA A 227 6.00 3.10 -10.06
N CYS A 228 6.20 3.40 -8.78
CA CYS A 228 6.38 2.40 -7.76
C CYS A 228 5.56 2.70 -6.51
N GLY A 229 5.34 1.69 -5.68
CA GLY A 229 4.49 1.84 -4.50
C GLY A 229 4.41 0.57 -3.69
N LEU A 230 3.53 0.61 -2.70
CA LEU A 230 3.25 -0.52 -1.83
C LEU A 230 1.74 -0.66 -1.65
N ASN A 231 1.26 -1.90 -1.68
CA ASN A 231 -0.03 -2.32 -1.16
C ASN A 231 0.21 -3.22 0.06
N TYR A 232 -0.48 -2.96 1.18
CA TYR A 232 -0.33 -3.79 2.38
C TYR A 232 -1.68 -4.21 2.98
N GLU A 233 -1.71 -5.41 3.55
CA GLU A 233 -2.87 -5.93 4.27
C GLU A 233 -2.87 -5.36 5.70
N HIS A 234 -3.99 -4.75 6.11
CA HIS A 234 -4.02 -3.88 7.29
C HIS A 234 -4.08 -4.61 8.64
N SER A 235 -4.47 -5.90 8.66
CA SER A 235 -4.64 -6.63 9.91
C SER A 235 -3.39 -6.72 10.82
N PRO A 236 -2.13 -6.80 10.32
CA PRO A 236 -0.97 -7.02 11.17
C PRO A 236 -0.38 -5.74 11.76
N ALA A 237 -0.50 -4.60 11.05
CA ALA A 237 0.19 -3.35 11.37
C ALA A 237 -0.59 -2.08 10.94
N GLU A 238 -0.18 -0.95 11.50
CA GLU A 238 -0.69 0.39 11.18
C GLU A 238 0.26 1.12 10.22
N GLY A 239 -0.26 2.12 9.50
CA GLY A 239 0.49 2.87 8.49
C GLY A 239 1.83 3.44 8.96
N ILE A 240 1.97 3.84 10.23
CA ILE A 240 3.23 4.38 10.75
C ILE A 240 4.39 3.37 10.70
N ALA A 241 4.11 2.07 10.89
CA ALA A 241 5.16 1.05 10.78
C ALA A 241 5.60 0.88 9.32
N ILE A 242 4.66 1.05 8.39
CA ILE A 242 4.89 0.96 6.95
C ILE A 242 5.69 2.16 6.46
N VAL A 243 5.31 3.38 6.86
CA VAL A 243 6.04 4.62 6.51
C VAL A 243 7.50 4.56 6.96
N GLN A 244 7.76 4.10 8.20
CA GLN A 244 9.13 3.97 8.68
C GLN A 244 9.94 2.91 7.93
N LEU A 245 9.31 1.79 7.54
CA LEU A 245 9.96 0.80 6.68
C LEU A 245 10.34 1.42 5.33
N ILE A 246 9.42 2.18 4.73
CA ILE A 246 9.64 2.84 3.45
C ILE A 246 10.78 3.85 3.54
N GLU A 247 10.77 4.74 4.54
CA GLU A 247 11.84 5.72 4.76
C GLU A 247 13.19 5.02 4.90
N HIS A 248 13.23 3.90 5.64
CA HIS A 248 14.43 3.08 5.77
C HIS A 248 14.89 2.49 4.42
N LEU A 249 13.97 1.93 3.63
CA LEU A 249 14.29 1.37 2.31
C LEU A 249 14.82 2.43 1.34
N LEU A 250 14.17 3.60 1.27
CA LEU A 250 14.59 4.70 0.41
C LEU A 250 15.97 5.23 0.80
N THR A 251 16.21 5.40 2.11
CA THR A 251 17.52 5.79 2.64
C THR A 251 18.58 4.76 2.27
N TYR A 252 18.27 3.47 2.46
CA TYR A 252 19.18 2.39 2.10
C TYR A 252 19.52 2.35 0.61
N MET A 253 18.53 2.54 -0.27
CA MET A 253 18.73 2.60 -1.71
C MET A 253 19.66 3.76 -2.12
N GLN A 254 19.46 4.93 -1.52
CA GLN A 254 20.33 6.08 -1.74
C GLN A 254 21.76 5.79 -1.27
N GLU A 255 21.94 5.23 -0.08
CA GLU A 255 23.27 4.88 0.43
C GLU A 255 24.00 3.86 -0.44
N VAL A 256 23.29 2.81 -0.90
CA VAL A 256 23.85 1.79 -1.79
C VAL A 256 24.30 2.41 -3.11
N HIS A 257 23.49 3.33 -3.66
CA HIS A 257 23.82 4.04 -4.90
C HIS A 257 25.05 4.93 -4.74
N GLU A 258 25.07 5.80 -3.73
CA GLU A 258 26.16 6.77 -3.50
C GLU A 258 27.50 6.10 -3.18
N LYS A 259 27.46 5.08 -2.31
CA LYS A 259 28.67 4.38 -1.84
C LYS A 259 29.08 3.22 -2.76
N LYS A 260 28.32 2.96 -3.84
CA LYS A 260 28.50 1.82 -4.75
C LYS A 260 28.63 0.48 -4.01
N LEU A 261 27.84 0.31 -2.95
CA LEU A 261 27.86 -0.89 -2.11
C LEU A 261 27.12 -2.03 -2.82
N ARG A 262 27.79 -2.66 -3.80
CA ARG A 262 27.26 -3.85 -4.47
C ARG A 262 27.88 -5.11 -3.88
N ARG A 263 27.06 -6.14 -3.71
CA ARG A 263 27.58 -7.47 -3.40
C ARG A 263 28.28 -8.05 -4.63
N MET A 264 29.28 -8.88 -4.39
CA MET A 264 29.94 -9.59 -5.48
C MET A 264 28.95 -10.57 -6.11
N GLN A 265 28.90 -10.61 -7.44
CA GLN A 265 28.09 -11.57 -8.17
C GLN A 265 28.46 -13.01 -7.79
N SER A 266 27.45 -13.88 -7.81
CA SER A 266 27.66 -15.30 -7.59
C SER A 266 28.51 -15.86 -8.73
N LEU A 267 29.56 -16.62 -8.38
CA LEU A 267 30.39 -17.32 -9.38
C LEU A 267 29.70 -18.58 -9.95
N CYS A 268 28.61 -19.01 -9.33
CA CYS A 268 27.84 -20.19 -9.71
C CYS A 268 26.61 -19.82 -10.54
N GLU A 269 26.22 -20.72 -11.43
CA GLU A 269 24.95 -20.59 -12.14
C GLU A 269 23.78 -20.64 -11.15
N LEU A 270 22.93 -19.61 -11.23
CA LEU A 270 21.74 -19.50 -10.39
C LEU A 270 20.64 -20.44 -10.90
N PRO A 271 19.90 -21.13 -10.01
CA PRO A 271 18.77 -21.96 -10.40
C PRO A 271 17.72 -21.13 -11.17
N ARG A 272 16.92 -21.81 -11.99
CA ARG A 272 15.81 -21.16 -12.70
C ARG A 272 14.68 -20.84 -11.71
N PRO A 273 14.04 -19.66 -11.79
CA PRO A 273 12.84 -19.36 -11.03
C PRO A 273 11.75 -20.42 -11.25
N VAL A 274 11.02 -20.77 -10.19
CA VAL A 274 9.97 -21.80 -10.27
C VAL A 274 8.62 -21.10 -10.45
N GLN A 275 7.93 -21.38 -11.55
CA GLN A 275 6.57 -20.90 -11.78
C GLN A 275 5.59 -21.66 -10.88
N LEU A 276 4.67 -20.94 -10.25
CA LEU A 276 3.54 -21.53 -9.53
C LEU A 276 2.47 -21.95 -10.52
N GLU A 277 2.13 -23.24 -10.48
CA GLU A 277 1.14 -23.86 -11.35
C GLU A 277 -0.22 -24.00 -10.65
N TRP A 278 -1.28 -24.09 -11.46
CA TRP A 278 -2.66 -24.10 -10.98
C TRP A 278 -3.49 -25.14 -11.75
N ASN A 279 -4.08 -26.08 -11.00
CA ASN A 279 -5.05 -27.05 -11.50
C ASN A 279 -6.44 -26.62 -11.05
N LEU A 280 -7.13 -25.85 -11.88
CA LEU A 280 -8.42 -25.25 -11.51
C LEU A 280 -9.58 -26.15 -11.93
N SER A 281 -10.55 -26.30 -11.04
CA SER A 281 -11.85 -26.87 -11.39
C SER A 281 -12.71 -25.84 -12.11
N SER A 282 -13.72 -26.30 -12.85
CA SER A 282 -14.69 -25.40 -13.49
C SER A 282 -15.44 -24.51 -12.48
N ASN A 283 -15.59 -24.97 -11.23
CA ASN A 283 -16.19 -24.14 -10.18
C ASN A 283 -15.27 -22.97 -9.80
N VAL A 284 -13.98 -23.22 -9.58
CA VAL A 284 -13.01 -22.16 -9.28
C VAL A 284 -12.86 -21.20 -10.45
N GLU A 285 -12.87 -21.68 -11.70
CA GLU A 285 -12.86 -20.84 -12.90
C GLU A 285 -14.07 -19.89 -12.95
N ASN A 286 -15.27 -20.38 -12.59
CA ASN A 286 -16.45 -19.52 -12.49
C ASN A 286 -16.30 -18.44 -11.40
N VAL A 287 -15.67 -18.78 -10.27
CA VAL A 287 -15.37 -17.80 -9.21
C VAL A 287 -14.36 -16.76 -9.69
N ILE A 288 -13.34 -17.15 -10.46
CA ILE A 288 -12.40 -16.21 -11.09
C ILE A 288 -13.12 -15.22 -12.00
N ALA A 289 -14.05 -15.71 -12.84
CA ALA A 289 -14.85 -14.85 -13.71
C ALA A 289 -15.72 -13.87 -12.89
N ALA A 290 -16.40 -14.36 -11.86
CA ALA A 290 -17.21 -13.52 -10.98
C ALA A 290 -16.38 -12.47 -10.21
N ALA A 291 -15.20 -12.85 -9.74
CA ALA A 291 -14.26 -11.96 -9.06
C ALA A 291 -13.73 -10.86 -9.98
N THR A 292 -13.43 -11.22 -11.24
CA THR A 292 -13.05 -10.30 -12.32
C THR A 292 -14.12 -9.23 -12.56
N ASP A 293 -15.37 -9.64 -12.72
CA ASP A 293 -16.49 -8.70 -12.88
C ASP A 293 -16.74 -7.88 -11.61
N SER A 294 -16.50 -8.46 -10.43
CA SER A 294 -16.67 -7.76 -9.16
C SER A 294 -15.63 -6.67 -8.95
N ILE A 295 -14.35 -6.94 -9.21
CA ILE A 295 -13.30 -5.94 -9.01
C ILE A 295 -13.47 -4.75 -9.97
N ASP A 296 -13.83 -5.01 -11.22
CA ASP A 296 -14.08 -3.94 -12.19
C ASP A 296 -15.27 -3.06 -11.78
N ARG A 297 -16.34 -3.65 -11.23
CA ARG A 297 -17.47 -2.90 -10.65
C ARG A 297 -17.06 -2.09 -9.43
N CYS A 298 -16.27 -2.65 -8.52
CA CYS A 298 -15.78 -1.93 -7.34
C CYS A 298 -14.88 -0.74 -7.73
N ILE A 299 -14.04 -0.91 -8.75
CA ILE A 299 -13.19 0.17 -9.27
C ILE A 299 -14.05 1.26 -9.92
N HIS A 300 -15.09 0.89 -10.65
CA HIS A 300 -15.99 1.86 -11.28
C HIS A 300 -16.77 2.70 -10.23
N ASP A 301 -17.09 2.13 -9.07
CA ASP A 301 -17.80 2.80 -7.98
C ASP A 301 -16.87 3.66 -7.09
N LEU A 302 -15.55 3.52 -7.22
CA LEU A 302 -14.57 4.29 -6.46
C LEU A 302 -14.39 5.70 -7.05
N ASP A 303 -14.75 6.73 -6.27
CA ASP A 303 -14.37 8.12 -6.54
C ASP A 303 -13.16 8.50 -5.68
N LEU A 304 -12.04 8.80 -6.34
CA LEU A 304 -10.79 9.20 -5.71
C LEU A 304 -10.26 10.50 -6.31
N TYR A 305 -9.92 11.45 -5.44
CA TYR A 305 -9.15 12.63 -5.79
C TYR A 305 -7.98 12.82 -4.83
N VAL A 306 -6.80 13.13 -5.38
CA VAL A 306 -5.60 13.46 -4.60
C VAL A 306 -5.38 14.97 -4.68
N LEU A 307 -5.46 15.63 -3.53
CA LEU A 307 -5.25 17.07 -3.42
C LEU A 307 -3.82 17.36 -2.92
N ARG A 308 -2.99 17.98 -3.77
CA ARG A 308 -1.75 18.62 -3.34
C ARG A 308 -2.07 20.03 -2.85
N PHE A 309 -1.95 20.25 -1.54
CA PHE A 309 -2.17 21.55 -0.92
C PHE A 309 -0.82 22.27 -0.77
N ASP A 310 -0.55 23.27 -1.61
CA ASP A 310 0.74 23.96 -1.75
C ASP A 310 0.78 25.33 -1.07
N HIS A 311 -0.34 25.83 -0.55
CA HIS A 311 -0.41 27.16 0.07
C HIS A 311 0.39 27.26 1.38
N PHE A 312 0.38 26.22 2.21
CA PHE A 312 1.19 26.14 3.43
C PHE A 312 1.28 24.69 3.93
N GLY A 313 2.25 24.42 4.80
CA GLY A 313 2.41 23.15 5.49
C GLY A 313 2.31 23.27 7.02
N ARG A 314 2.90 22.30 7.71
CA ARG A 314 2.89 22.20 9.19
C ARG A 314 3.44 23.44 9.92
N GLU A 315 4.25 24.27 9.25
CA GLU A 315 4.87 25.44 9.85
C GLU A 315 3.87 26.57 10.12
N PHE A 316 2.81 26.70 9.30
CA PHE A 316 1.81 27.75 9.49
C PHE A 316 1.00 27.57 10.79
N PRO A 317 0.36 26.41 11.08
CA PRO A 317 -0.34 26.24 12.36
C PRO A 317 0.58 26.37 13.58
N LYS A 318 1.85 25.93 13.46
CA LYS A 318 2.84 26.04 14.54
C LYS A 318 3.17 27.48 14.91
N GLN A 319 3.20 28.41 13.95
CA GLN A 319 3.43 29.84 14.23
C GLN A 319 2.36 30.43 15.16
N TYR A 320 1.17 29.85 15.18
CA TYR A 320 0.05 30.25 16.03
C TYR A 320 -0.14 29.33 17.24
N ASN A 321 0.88 28.53 17.60
CA ASN A 321 0.83 27.55 18.69
C ASN A 321 -0.30 26.52 18.56
N MET A 322 -0.68 26.18 17.33
CA MET A 322 -1.69 25.15 17.05
C MET A 322 -1.03 23.85 16.61
N SER A 323 -1.62 22.72 17.02
CA SER A 323 -1.27 21.42 16.45
C SER A 323 -1.65 21.39 14.97
N PRO A 324 -0.73 21.08 14.04
CA PRO A 324 -1.04 20.97 12.61
C PRO A 324 -2.14 19.94 12.33
N ASP A 325 -2.14 18.84 13.07
CA ASP A 325 -3.12 17.77 12.94
C ASP A 325 -4.53 18.23 13.34
N ALA A 326 -4.66 18.84 14.53
CA ALA A 326 -5.93 19.40 15.00
C ALA A 326 -6.45 20.52 14.07
N PHE A 327 -5.54 21.32 13.51
CA PHE A 327 -5.88 22.36 12.54
C PHE A 327 -6.51 21.75 11.28
N ILE A 328 -5.93 20.68 10.72
CA ILE A 328 -6.48 19.97 9.56
C ILE A 328 -7.82 19.31 9.92
N GLN A 329 -7.93 18.65 11.08
CA GLN A 329 -9.19 18.04 11.51
C GLN A 329 -10.34 19.06 11.60
N LEU A 330 -10.09 20.23 12.17
CA LEU A 330 -11.09 21.31 12.20
C LEU A 330 -11.42 21.82 10.80
N ALA A 331 -10.42 21.99 9.92
CA ALA A 331 -10.67 22.36 8.53
C ALA A 331 -11.56 21.35 7.78
N LEU A 332 -11.38 20.05 8.04
CA LEU A 332 -12.24 18.99 7.52
C LEU A 332 -13.67 19.07 8.08
N GLN A 333 -13.83 19.30 9.39
CA GLN A 333 -15.15 19.52 10.00
C GLN A 333 -15.87 20.74 9.39
N LEU A 334 -15.16 21.85 9.20
CA LEU A 334 -15.71 23.06 8.57
C LEU A 334 -16.12 22.81 7.12
N THR A 335 -15.29 22.10 6.36
CA THR A 335 -15.57 21.76 4.97
C THR A 335 -16.83 20.90 4.87
N TYR A 336 -16.93 19.86 5.70
CA TYR A 336 -18.10 18.99 5.74
C TYR A 336 -19.37 19.77 6.15
N PHE A 337 -19.26 20.63 7.16
CA PHE A 337 -20.38 21.47 7.61
C PHE A 337 -20.84 22.45 6.54
N LYS A 338 -19.94 23.08 5.78
CA LYS A 338 -20.29 23.98 4.67
C LYS A 338 -21.09 23.29 3.56
N ILE A 339 -20.79 22.01 3.29
CA ILE A 339 -21.44 21.25 2.23
C ILE A 339 -22.80 20.69 2.71
N HIS A 340 -22.87 20.21 3.95
CA HIS A 340 -24.00 19.42 4.43
C HIS A 340 -24.84 20.05 5.55
N GLY A 341 -24.40 21.18 6.12
CA GLY A 341 -25.09 21.90 7.19
C GLY A 341 -25.10 21.20 8.56
N ARG A 342 -24.30 20.14 8.73
CA ARG A 342 -24.21 19.37 9.98
C ARG A 342 -22.85 18.69 10.11
N LEU A 343 -22.45 18.35 11.34
CA LEU A 343 -21.34 17.44 11.59
C LEU A 343 -21.82 15.98 11.60
N VAL A 344 -20.89 15.04 11.41
CA VAL A 344 -21.14 13.60 11.44
C VAL A 344 -20.06 12.88 12.23
N SER A 345 -20.36 11.65 12.64
CA SER A 345 -19.40 10.75 13.30
C SER A 345 -18.11 10.64 12.47
N THR A 346 -17.05 11.27 12.98
CA THR A 346 -15.74 11.30 12.33
C THR A 346 -14.81 10.36 13.09
N TYR A 347 -14.06 9.54 12.36
CA TYR A 347 -13.05 8.64 12.91
C TYR A 347 -11.68 9.17 12.54
N GLU A 348 -10.83 9.34 13.55
CA GLU A 348 -9.41 9.60 13.41
C GLU A 348 -8.63 8.57 14.22
N SER A 349 -7.60 8.00 13.60
CA SER A 349 -6.81 6.93 14.21
C SER A 349 -5.80 7.49 15.21
N ALA A 350 -5.87 7.05 16.46
CA ALA A 350 -4.92 7.43 17.51
C ALA A 350 -4.07 6.24 17.93
N SER A 351 -2.75 6.33 17.70
CA SER A 351 -1.81 5.30 18.11
C SER A 351 -1.81 5.08 19.63
N THR A 352 -2.03 3.84 20.05
CA THR A 352 -1.95 3.40 21.46
C THR A 352 -0.66 2.63 21.75
N ARG A 353 0.35 2.73 20.88
CA ARG A 353 1.62 1.98 20.95
C ARG A 353 2.44 2.21 22.22
N ARG A 354 2.12 3.20 23.05
CA ARG A 354 2.68 3.33 24.41
C ARG A 354 2.31 2.16 25.33
N PHE A 355 1.24 1.42 25.01
CA PHE A 355 0.84 0.22 25.73
C PHE A 355 1.34 -1.04 25.01
N ARG A 356 1.59 -2.10 25.78
CA ARG A 356 1.95 -3.41 25.23
C ARG A 356 0.87 -3.89 24.26
N LEU A 357 1.27 -4.27 23.04
CA LEU A 357 0.37 -4.65 21.94
C LEU A 357 -0.61 -3.56 21.48
N GLY A 358 -0.34 -2.29 21.83
CA GLY A 358 -1.15 -1.15 21.40
C GLY A 358 -1.25 -1.06 19.88
N ARG A 359 -2.48 -0.82 19.41
CA ARG A 359 -2.83 -0.58 18.01
C ARG A 359 -3.33 0.86 17.89
N VAL A 360 -4.63 1.04 17.73
CA VAL A 360 -5.27 2.33 17.55
C VAL A 360 -6.55 2.41 18.37
N ASP A 361 -6.88 3.63 18.79
CA ASP A 361 -8.20 4.01 19.30
C ASP A 361 -8.75 5.14 18.41
N ASN A 362 -9.98 5.59 18.68
CA ASN A 362 -10.69 6.58 17.88
C ASN A 362 -10.68 7.97 18.54
N ILE A 363 -10.07 8.96 17.88
CA ILE A 363 -10.33 10.38 18.16
C ILE A 363 -11.59 10.81 17.40
N ARG A 364 -12.57 11.32 18.15
CA ARG A 364 -13.83 11.82 17.58
C ARG A 364 -13.72 13.32 17.33
N ALA A 365 -13.33 13.70 16.12
CA ALA A 365 -13.14 15.10 15.73
C ALA A 365 -14.44 15.94 15.76
N ASN A 366 -15.62 15.32 15.74
CA ASN A 366 -16.93 15.98 15.72
C ASN A 366 -17.45 16.39 17.13
N SER A 367 -16.65 17.14 17.87
CA SER A 367 -16.98 17.57 19.24
C SER A 367 -17.99 18.73 19.29
N PRO A 368 -18.63 18.99 20.46
CA PRO A 368 -19.47 20.19 20.64
C PRO A 368 -18.72 21.50 20.36
N ALA A 369 -17.46 21.61 20.79
CA ALA A 369 -16.63 22.78 20.52
C ALA A 369 -16.35 22.97 19.02
N ALA A 370 -16.11 21.87 18.28
CA ALA A 370 -15.99 21.93 16.83
C ALA A 370 -17.29 22.40 16.17
N LEU A 371 -18.46 21.94 16.66
CA LEU A 371 -19.77 22.37 16.16
C LEU A 371 -20.00 23.88 16.36
N GLU A 372 -19.76 24.38 17.57
CA GLU A 372 -19.88 25.81 17.87
C GLU A 372 -18.96 26.65 16.98
N TRP A 373 -17.71 26.21 16.80
CA TRP A 373 -16.75 26.88 15.96
C TRP A 373 -17.16 26.90 14.48
N VAL A 374 -17.58 25.76 13.89
CA VAL A 374 -18.02 25.75 12.48
C VAL A 374 -19.29 26.56 12.26
N GLN A 375 -20.20 26.59 13.23
CA GLN A 375 -21.41 27.42 13.16
C GLN A 375 -21.04 28.91 13.15
N ALA A 376 -20.13 29.34 14.02
CA ALA A 376 -19.64 30.72 14.04
C ALA A 376 -18.92 31.11 12.74
N MET A 377 -18.16 30.18 12.14
CA MET A 377 -17.45 30.41 10.88
C MET A 377 -18.36 30.53 9.65
N VAL A 378 -19.56 29.92 9.69
CA VAL A 378 -20.53 29.93 8.58
C VAL A 378 -21.68 30.92 8.82
N ALA A 379 -21.89 31.35 10.06
CA ALA A 379 -22.82 32.42 10.37
C ALA A 379 -22.48 33.66 9.52
N LYS A 380 -23.48 34.18 8.80
CA LYS A 380 -23.38 35.47 8.13
C LYS A 380 -23.25 36.55 9.20
N ASN A 381 -22.04 36.81 9.68
CA ASN A 381 -21.82 37.96 10.53
C ASN A 381 -21.85 39.21 9.66
N GLU A 382 -22.94 39.99 9.80
CA GLU A 382 -22.79 41.43 9.87
C GLU A 382 -21.60 41.70 10.80
N ALA A 383 -20.48 42.11 10.21
CA ALA A 383 -19.21 42.22 10.91
C ALA A 383 -19.35 43.22 12.06
N SER A 384 -19.39 42.72 13.29
CA SER A 384 -19.17 43.51 14.51
C SER A 384 -18.63 42.59 15.60
N ASN A 385 -17.30 42.55 15.72
CA ASN A 385 -16.56 42.18 16.93
C ASN A 385 -16.76 40.76 17.51
N CYS A 386 -16.48 39.71 16.75
CA CYS A 386 -16.20 38.40 17.34
C CYS A 386 -14.68 38.16 17.42
N VAL A 387 -14.02 38.76 18.40
CA VAL A 387 -12.68 38.34 18.83
C VAL A 387 -12.88 37.08 19.67
N LEU A 388 -12.68 35.91 19.07
CA LEU A 388 -12.54 34.67 19.83
C LEU A 388 -11.20 34.72 20.56
N THR A 389 -11.21 35.20 21.80
CA THR A 389 -10.08 35.06 22.71
C THR A 389 -9.94 33.60 23.09
N LEU A 390 -9.01 32.90 22.42
CA LEU A 390 -8.47 31.63 22.92
C LEU A 390 -7.81 31.92 24.28
N LYS A 391 -8.43 31.45 25.36
CA LYS A 391 -7.83 31.44 26.70
C LYS A 391 -7.00 30.18 26.91
#